data_AF-A0A9P7EY03-F1
#
_entry.id   AF-A0A9P7EY03-F1
#
_cell.length_a   1.000
_cell.length_b   1.000
_cell.length_c   1.000
_cell.angle_alpha   90.00
_cell.angle_beta   90.00
_cell.angle_gamma   90.00
#
_symmetry.space_group_name_H-M   'P 1'
#
loop_
_entity.id
_entity.type
_entity.pdbx_description
1 polymer ?
#
loop_
_entity_poly.entity_id
_entity_poly.type
_entity_poly.pdbx_seq_one_letter_code
_entity_poly.pdbx_strand_id
1 'polypeptide(L)' 'CWGYAKRLYHMKDRSFSEADLEQNVLDSLNVVPQSSMQRFFIRSGRFVNAYKKGLDGKQAAWAIKRY' A
#
# COMPACT_ATOMS: atom_id res chain seq x y z
N CYS A 1 0.70 0.80 -0.46
CA CYS A 1 1.32 2.15 -0.47
C CYS A 1 0.61 3.10 0.46
N TRP A 2 -0.71 3.26 0.32
CA TRP A 2 -1.51 4.12 1.19
C TRP A 2 -1.33 3.89 2.70
N GLY A 3 -1.26 2.63 3.15
CA GLY A 3 -1.01 2.32 4.57
C GLY A 3 0.32 2.84 5.11
N TYR A 4 1.38 2.89 4.28
CA TYR A 4 2.67 3.45 4.67
C TYR A 4 2.58 4.97 4.80
N ALA A 5 1.99 5.64 3.81
CA ALA A 5 1.77 7.09 3.84
C ALA A 5 0.90 7.50 5.04
N LYS A 6 -0.20 6.78 5.30
CA LYS A 6 -1.06 7.04 6.48
C LYS A 6 -0.31 6.89 7.80
N ARG A 7 0.57 5.89 7.93
CA ARG A 7 1.40 5.73 9.12
C ARG A 7 2.30 6.95 9.33
N LEU A 8 2.95 7.45 8.26
CA LEU A 8 3.79 8.64 8.34
C LEU A 8 3.00 9.89 8.67
N TYR A 9 1.82 10.04 8.06
CA TYR A 9 0.91 11.14 8.36
C TYR A 9 0.49 11.16 9.83
N HIS A 10 0.17 10.00 10.42
CA HIS A 10 -0.16 9.91 11.85
C HIS A 10 1.02 10.17 12.80
N MET A 11 2.26 10.18 12.30
CA MET A 11 3.43 10.53 13.10
C MET A 11 3.74 12.04 13.07
N LYS A 12 3.10 12.80 12.18
CA LYS A 12 3.21 14.26 12.13
C LYS A 12 2.34 14.88 13.23
N ASP A 13 2.74 16.07 13.68
CA ASP A 13 1.97 16.83 14.66
C ASP A 13 0.58 17.18 14.14
N ARG A 14 -0.39 17.23 15.05
CA ARG A 14 -1.77 17.52 14.72
C ARG A 14 -1.92 19.00 14.35
N SER A 15 -2.40 19.29 13.14
CA SER A 15 -2.83 20.64 12.74
C SER A 15 -4.35 20.75 12.66
N PHE A 16 -4.85 21.98 12.75
CA PHE A 16 -6.24 22.36 12.53
C PHE A 16 -6.43 23.17 11.23
N SER A 17 -5.32 23.57 10.59
CA SER A 17 -5.33 24.27 9.31
C SER A 17 -5.41 23.27 8.17
N GLU A 18 -6.37 23.43 7.27
CA GLU A 18 -6.52 22.57 6.09
C GLU A 18 -5.25 22.56 5.20
N ALA A 19 -4.62 23.72 5.02
CA ALA A 19 -3.39 23.84 4.24
C ALA A 19 -2.25 22.99 4.82
N ASP A 20 -2.11 22.97 6.14
CA ASP A 20 -1.09 22.14 6.80
C ASP A 20 -1.42 20.66 6.66
N LEU A 21 -2.70 20.29 6.76
CA LEU A 21 -3.14 18.90 6.59
C LEU A 21 -2.86 18.41 5.17
N GLU A 22 -3.14 19.23 4.15
CA GLU A 22 -2.82 18.94 2.75
C GLU A 22 -1.32 18.74 2.54
N GLN A 23 -0.50 19.69 3.01
CA GLN A 23 0.95 19.59 2.91
C GLN A 23 1.48 18.34 3.63
N ASN A 24 0.94 18.02 4.80
CA ASN A 24 1.30 16.84 5.57
C ASN A 24 0.96 15.54 4.83
N VAL A 25 -0.14 15.49 4.08
CA VAL A 25 -0.49 14.35 3.22
C VAL A 25 0.48 14.25 2.05
N LEU A 26 0.77 15.35 1.35
CA LEU A 26 1.70 15.37 0.22
C LEU A 26 3.10 14.91 0.62
N ASP A 27 3.64 15.44 1.72
CA ASP A 27 4.93 15.01 2.28
C ASP A 27 4.93 13.51 2.57
N SER A 28 3.87 13.01 3.21
CA SER A 28 3.76 11.61 3.60
C SER A 28 3.65 10.67 2.39
N LEU A 29 3.05 11.14 1.29
CA LEU A 29 2.96 10.41 0.03
C LEU A 29 4.30 10.41 -0.71
N ASN A 30 5.01 11.53 -0.74
CA ASN A 30 6.29 11.69 -1.44
C ASN A 30 7.40 10.82 -0.84
N VAL A 31 7.32 10.50 0.46
CA VAL A 31 8.29 9.64 1.14
C VAL A 31 8.07 8.15 0.86
N VAL A 32 6.93 7.74 0.27
CA VAL A 32 6.64 6.32 0.01
C VAL A 32 7.72 5.74 -0.92
N PRO A 33 8.49 4.71 -0.50
CA PRO A 33 9.53 4.15 -1.36
C PRO A 33 8.94 3.52 -2.62
N GLN A 34 9.55 3.77 -3.78
CA GLN A 34 9.16 3.16 -5.06
C GLN A 34 9.13 1.62 -4.98
N SER A 35 10.08 1.02 -4.25
CA SER A 35 10.12 -0.43 -4.01
C SER A 35 8.87 -0.95 -3.28
N SER A 36 8.22 -0.12 -2.45
CA SER A 36 6.96 -0.45 -1.79
C SER A 36 5.80 -0.48 -2.80
N MET A 37 5.78 0.46 -3.75
CA MET A 37 4.81 0.50 -4.85
C MET A 37 4.95 -0.70 -5.78
N GLN A 38 6.17 -0.99 -6.21
CA GLN A 38 6.46 -2.14 -7.05
C GLN A 38 6.08 -3.45 -6.37
N ARG A 39 6.44 -3.65 -5.09
CA ARG A 39 6.06 -4.85 -4.33
C ARG A 39 4.54 -5.01 -4.22
N PHE A 40 3.82 -3.92 -3.99
CA PHE A 40 2.36 -3.96 -3.94
C PHE A 40 1.77 -4.35 -5.30
N PHE A 41 2.22 -3.72 -6.39
CA PHE A 41 1.76 -4.02 -7.74
C PHE A 41 2.01 -5.48 -8.12
N ILE A 42 3.23 -5.98 -7.91
CA ILE A 42 3.59 -7.38 -8.19
C ILE A 42 2.72 -8.34 -7.38
N ARG A 43 2.54 -8.08 -6.07
CA ARG A 43 1.71 -8.93 -5.21
C ARG A 43 0.26 -8.98 -5.71
N SER A 44 -0.32 -7.83 -6.04
CA SER A 44 -1.68 -7.76 -6.60
C SER A 44 -1.78 -8.52 -7.93
N GLY A 45 -0.78 -8.38 -8.81
CA GLY A 45 -0.72 -9.15 -10.05
C GLY A 45 -0.70 -10.67 -9.83
N ARG A 46 0.02 -11.15 -8.81
CA ARG A 46 0.00 -12.58 -8.44
C ARG A 46 -1.37 -13.04 -7.97
N PHE A 47 -2.09 -12.23 -7.18
CA PHE A 47 -3.46 -12.52 -6.77
C PHE A 47 -4.41 -12.56 -7.98
N VAL A 48 -4.33 -11.57 -8.87
CA VAL A 48 -5.13 -11.57 -10.11
C VAL A 48 -4.87 -12.82 -10.95
N ASN A 49 -3.62 -13.23 -11.10
CA ASN A 49 -3.27 -14.46 -11.81
C ASN A 49 -3.84 -15.71 -11.11
N ALA A 50 -3.77 -15.78 -9.78
CA ALA A 50 -4.34 -16.89 -9.02
C ALA A 50 -5.86 -16.97 -9.19
N TYR A 51 -6.56 -15.84 -9.12
CA TYR A 51 -8.01 -15.77 -9.34
C TYR A 51 -8.39 -16.16 -10.76
N LYS A 52 -7.62 -15.74 -11.78
CA LYS A 52 -7.83 -16.18 -13.17
C LYS A 52 -7.71 -17.70 -13.35
N LYS A 53 -6.98 -18.38 -12.46
CA LYS A 53 -6.83 -19.84 -12.43
C LYS A 53 -7.87 -20.54 -11.57
N GLY A 54 -8.86 -19.81 -11.04
CA GLY A 54 -9.96 -20.36 -10.24
C GLY A 54 -9.63 -20.61 -8.76
N LEU A 55 -8.49 -20.12 -8.27
CA LEU A 55 -8.13 -20.22 -6.86
C LEU A 55 -8.96 -19.24 -6.03
N ASP A 56 -9.41 -19.66 -4.85
CA ASP A 56 -10.05 -18.75 -3.89
C ASP A 56 -9.01 -17.88 -3.14
N GLY A 57 -9.47 -16.97 -2.27
CA GLY A 57 -8.60 -16.08 -1.52
C GLY A 57 -7.59 -16.79 -0.60
N LYS A 58 -7.98 -17.90 0.04
CA LYS A 58 -7.10 -18.67 0.93
C LYS A 58 -6.07 -19.45 0.13
N GLN A 59 -6.50 -20.08 -0.96
CA GLN A 59 -5.64 -20.84 -1.86
C GLN A 59 -4.63 -19.93 -2.58
N ALA A 60 -5.09 -18.76 -3.06
CA ALA A 60 -4.21 -17.76 -3.68
C ALA A 60 -3.17 -17.24 -2.69
N ALA A 61 -3.57 -16.92 -1.45
CA ALA A 61 -2.65 -16.48 -0.42
C ALA A 61 -1.60 -17.56 -0.07
N TRP A 62 -2.02 -18.83 0.00
CA TRP A 62 -1.11 -19.96 0.21
C TRP A 62 -0.13 -20.12 -0.96
N ALA A 63 -0.62 -20.10 -2.20
CA ALA A 63 0.22 -20.24 -3.40
C ALA A 63 1.27 -19.13 -3.49
N ILE A 64 0.88 -17.87 -3.26
CA ILE A 64 1.78 -16.70 -3.31
C ILE A 64 2.81 -16.70 -2.18
N LYS A 65 2.49 -17.34 -1.04
CA LYS A 65 3.43 -17.50 0.08
C LYS A 65 4.44 -18.62 -0.21
N ARG A 66 4.01 -19.67 -0.93
CA ARG A 66 4.83 -20.86 -1.20
C ARG A 66 5.76 -20.70 -2.40
N TYR A 67 5.34 -19.94 -3.41
CA TYR A 67 6.00 -19.71 -4.70
C TYR A 67 6.18 -18.21 -4.97
#